data_AF-A0A392NCI4-F1
#
_entry.id   AF-A0A392NCI4-F1
#
_cell.length_a   1.000
_cell.length_b   1.000
_cell.length_c   1.000
_cell.angle_alpha   90.00
_cell.angle_beta   90.00
_cell.angle_gamma   90.00
#
_symmetry.space_group_name_H-M   'P 1'
#
loop_
_entity.id
_entity.type
_entity.pdbx_description
1 polymer ?
#
loop_
_entity_poly.entity_id
_entity_poly.type
_entity_poly.pdbx_seq_one_letter_code
_entity_poly.pdbx_strand_id
1 'polypeptide(L)'
;AYLGLALPGDAGSWQRESKGYQFWTQANAKGYFKINNVVPGDYNLYGWVPGFIGDYKYNGTITITPGGIINLNSLVYNPPRNGPTIWEIGIPDRLASEFHVPDPYPSLMNKLYVEQRKDKLVQNSVIKSYYF
;
A
#
# COMPACT_ATOMS: atom_id res chain seq x y z
N ALA A 1 -6.99 3.12 6.21
CA ALA A 1 -5.76 2.34 6.44
C ALA A 1 -5.91 0.97 5.82
N TYR A 2 -4.85 0.42 5.26
CA TYR A 2 -4.78 -0.95 4.78
C TYR A 2 -3.91 -1.75 5.73
N LEU A 3 -4.36 -2.95 6.10
CA LEU A 3 -3.63 -3.85 6.97
C LEU A 3 -3.56 -5.23 6.34
N GLY A 4 -2.44 -5.91 6.53
CA GLY A 4 -2.27 -7.23 5.97
C GLY A 4 -1.28 -8.09 6.72
N LEU A 5 -1.53 -9.40 6.65
CA LEU A 5 -0.62 -10.43 7.12
C LEU A 5 0.22 -10.89 5.95
N ALA A 6 1.54 -10.92 6.14
CA ALA A 6 2.49 -11.49 5.20
C ALA A 6 3.61 -12.18 5.99
N LEU A 7 4.52 -12.86 5.28
CA LEU A 7 5.63 -13.54 5.92
C LEU A 7 6.45 -12.60 6.83
N PRO A 8 7.03 -13.13 7.92
CA PRO A 8 7.93 -12.37 8.77
C PRO A 8 9.11 -11.79 7.98
N GLY A 9 9.43 -10.53 8.24
CA GLY A 9 10.51 -9.81 7.57
C GLY A 9 10.58 -8.36 8.03
N ASP A 10 11.42 -7.55 7.39
CA ASP A 10 11.57 -6.13 7.72
C ASP A 10 10.33 -5.30 7.37
N ALA A 11 10.22 -4.09 7.92
CA ALA A 11 9.13 -3.17 7.56
C ALA A 11 9.17 -2.90 6.04
N GLY A 12 8.03 -3.05 5.37
CA GLY A 12 7.93 -2.91 3.91
C GLY A 12 8.39 -4.13 3.09
N SER A 13 8.95 -5.18 3.72
CA SER A 13 9.41 -6.39 3.01
C SER A 13 8.28 -7.09 2.23
N TRP A 14 7.06 -7.02 2.76
CA TRP A 14 5.84 -7.53 2.14
C TRP A 14 5.59 -7.00 0.72
N GLN A 15 6.10 -5.82 0.36
CA GLN A 15 5.92 -5.23 -0.97
C GLN A 15 6.68 -6.00 -2.06
N ARG A 16 7.77 -6.69 -1.69
CA ARG A 16 8.61 -7.48 -2.61
C ARG A 16 8.46 -8.98 -2.40
N GLU A 17 7.76 -9.39 -1.34
CA GLU A 17 7.52 -10.78 -1.01
C GLU A 17 6.53 -11.41 -2.00
N SER A 18 6.98 -12.46 -2.70
CA SER A 18 6.24 -13.12 -3.78
C SER A 18 6.09 -14.63 -3.62
N LYS A 19 6.66 -15.22 -2.57
CA LYS A 19 6.67 -16.66 -2.30
C LYS A 19 5.63 -17.06 -1.26
N GLY A 20 5.37 -16.20 -0.29
CA GLY A 20 4.41 -16.43 0.79
C GLY A 20 2.97 -16.02 0.46
N TYR A 21 2.03 -16.49 1.28
CA TYR A 21 0.68 -15.98 1.28
C TYR A 21 0.61 -14.59 1.89
N GLN A 22 -0.24 -13.73 1.30
CA GLN A 22 -0.59 -12.44 1.85
C GLN A 22 -2.10 -12.28 1.96
N PHE A 23 -2.56 -11.68 3.04
CA PHE A 23 -3.99 -11.45 3.31
C PHE A 23 -4.19 -10.00 3.70
N TRP A 24 -5.02 -9.28 2.97
CA TRP A 24 -5.19 -7.83 3.14
C TRP A 24 -6.64 -7.45 3.40
N THR A 25 -6.83 -6.39 4.18
CA THR A 25 -8.13 -5.79 4.46
C THR A 25 -7.98 -4.27 4.61
N GLN A 26 -9.09 -3.57 4.45
CA GLN A 26 -9.17 -2.14 4.72
C GLN A 26 -9.86 -1.91 6.06
N ALA A 27 -9.24 -1.09 6.92
CA ALA A 27 -9.90 -0.64 8.13
C ALA A 27 -11.04 0.32 7.79
N ASN A 28 -12.13 0.26 8.56
CA ASN A 28 -13.24 1.19 8.44
C ASN A 28 -12.87 2.60 8.93
N ALA A 29 -13.81 3.56 8.82
CA ALA A 29 -13.61 4.95 9.22
C ALA A 29 -13.26 5.13 10.71
N LYS A 30 -13.58 4.15 11.57
CA LYS A 30 -13.25 4.16 13.01
C LYS A 30 -11.95 3.40 13.32
N GLY A 31 -11.25 2.87 12.30
CA GLY A 31 -10.00 2.12 12.46
C GLY A 31 -10.16 0.63 12.77
N TYR A 32 -11.37 0.09 12.81
CA TYR A 32 -11.58 -1.35 13.01
C TYR A 32 -11.35 -2.12 11.72
N PHE A 33 -10.72 -3.29 11.83
CA PHE A 33 -10.47 -4.19 10.73
C PHE A 33 -10.67 -5.64 11.15
N LYS A 34 -10.91 -6.51 10.16
CA LYS A 34 -10.96 -7.96 10.34
C LYS A 34 -10.38 -8.63 9.11
N ILE A 35 -9.51 -9.62 9.32
CA ILE A 35 -8.98 -10.48 8.26
C ILE A 35 -9.53 -11.88 8.54
N ASN A 36 -10.37 -12.38 7.64
CA ASN A 36 -11.00 -13.70 7.77
C ASN A 36 -10.24 -14.73 6.93
N ASN A 37 -10.43 -16.01 7.26
CA ASN A 37 -10.00 -17.14 6.43
C ASN A 37 -8.49 -17.14 6.12
N VAL A 38 -7.67 -16.74 7.10
CA VAL A 38 -6.21 -16.77 7.01
C VAL A 38 -5.72 -18.20 7.11
N VAL A 39 -4.81 -18.58 6.22
CA VAL A 39 -4.19 -19.92 6.24
C VAL A 39 -3.32 -20.05 7.50
N PRO A 40 -3.31 -21.20 8.18
CA PRO A 40 -2.44 -21.42 9.34
C PRO A 40 -0.95 -21.19 9.01
N GLY A 41 -0.23 -20.55 9.92
CA GLY A 41 1.18 -20.19 9.74
C GLY A 41 1.61 -19.01 10.58
N ASP A 42 2.88 -18.64 10.48
CA ASP A 42 3.47 -17.48 11.16
C ASP A 42 3.54 -16.28 10.24
N TYR A 43 3.05 -15.13 10.73
CA TYR A 43 2.94 -13.91 9.95
C TYR A 43 3.37 -12.69 10.76
N ASN A 44 3.83 -11.64 10.08
CA ASN A 44 3.84 -10.30 10.63
C ASN A 44 2.62 -9.52 10.14
N LEU A 45 2.06 -8.69 11.01
CA LEU A 45 1.06 -7.70 10.61
C LEU A 45 1.76 -6.45 10.10
N TYR A 46 1.45 -6.09 8.87
CA TYR A 46 1.86 -4.85 8.23
C TYR A 46 0.66 -3.94 8.03
N GLY A 47 0.93 -2.65 7.87
CA GLY A 47 -0.11 -1.70 7.51
C GLY A 47 0.44 -0.42 6.91
N TRP A 48 -0.43 0.32 6.24
CA TRP A 48 -0.11 1.64 5.72
C TRP A 48 -1.38 2.48 5.61
N VAL A 49 -1.22 3.80 5.57
CA VAL A 49 -2.33 4.74 5.50
C VAL A 49 -2.08 5.67 4.32
N PRO A 50 -3.01 5.76 3.34
CA PRO A 50 -2.90 6.76 2.29
C PRO A 50 -2.73 8.16 2.86
N GLY A 51 -1.82 8.95 2.29
CA GLY A 51 -1.53 10.31 2.76
C GLY A 51 -0.56 10.37 3.95
N PHE A 52 -0.05 9.23 4.42
CA PHE A 52 1.02 9.18 5.42
C PHE A 52 2.22 8.40 4.92
N ILE A 53 3.41 8.95 5.14
CA ILE A 53 4.67 8.30 4.79
C ILE A 53 4.93 7.10 5.70
N GLY A 54 5.48 6.03 5.12
CA GLY A 54 6.02 4.88 5.84
C GLY A 54 5.10 3.65 5.88
N ASP A 55 5.66 2.56 6.37
CA ASP A 55 4.99 1.29 6.59
C ASP A 55 4.95 0.99 8.09
N TYR A 56 3.76 0.65 8.59
CA TYR A 56 3.60 0.04 9.90
C TYR A 56 4.00 -1.43 9.84
N LYS A 57 4.73 -1.88 10.86
CA LYS A 57 4.98 -3.29 11.16
C LYS A 57 4.71 -3.52 12.64
N TYR A 58 3.87 -4.50 12.95
CA TYR A 58 3.71 -4.97 14.32
C TYR A 58 4.97 -5.72 14.76
N ASN A 59 5.49 -5.39 15.95
CA ASN A 59 6.74 -5.94 16.45
C ASN A 59 6.67 -7.45 16.70
N GLY A 60 5.49 -7.99 17.02
CA GLY A 60 5.30 -9.42 17.27
C GLY A 60 5.02 -10.22 16.00
N THR A 61 5.38 -11.50 16.05
CA THR A 61 4.90 -12.51 15.10
C THR A 61 3.52 -12.99 15.56
N ILE A 62 2.61 -13.19 14.62
CA ILE A 62 1.26 -13.70 14.82
C ILE A 62 1.22 -15.12 14.27
N THR A 63 1.02 -16.09 15.15
CA THR A 63 0.84 -17.49 14.78
C THR A 63 -0.65 -17.80 14.61
N ILE A 64 -1.06 -18.13 13.40
CA ILE A 64 -2.44 -18.48 13.04
C ILE A 64 -2.62 -19.99 13.17
N THR A 65 -3.59 -20.41 13.99
CA THR A 65 -3.99 -21.81 14.15
C THR A 65 -5.37 -22.06 13.53
N PRO A 66 -5.66 -23.30 13.08
CA PRO A 66 -6.97 -23.64 12.51
C PRO A 66 -8.12 -23.32 13.48
N GLY A 67 -9.14 -22.61 12.99
CA GLY A 67 -10.33 -22.26 13.77
C GLY A 67 -10.10 -21.22 14.88
N GLY A 68 -8.88 -20.71 15.04
CA GLY A 68 -8.54 -19.71 16.06
C GLY A 68 -9.06 -18.31 15.73
N ILE A 69 -9.34 -17.53 16.78
CA ILE A 69 -9.60 -16.10 16.68
C ILE A 69 -8.51 -15.38 17.47
N ILE A 70 -7.81 -14.45 16.81
CA ILE A 70 -6.80 -13.61 17.45
C ILE A 70 -7.34 -12.19 17.51
N ASN A 71 -7.45 -11.67 18.74
CA ASN A 71 -7.79 -10.28 18.96
C ASN A 71 -6.52 -9.48 19.18
N LEU A 72 -6.22 -8.62 18.23
CA LEU A 72 -5.23 -7.56 18.40
C LEU A 72 -5.97 -6.40 19.05
N ASN A 73 -5.49 -5.93 20.19
CA ASN A 73 -6.05 -4.77 20.89
C ASN A 73 -5.81 -3.48 20.08
N SER A 74 -5.68 -2.33 20.75
CA SER A 74 -5.34 -1.10 20.05
C SER A 74 -3.94 -1.16 19.46
N LEU A 75 -3.84 -0.86 18.16
CA LEU A 75 -2.58 -0.70 17.43
C LEU A 75 -2.41 0.78 17.10
N VAL A 76 -1.25 1.35 17.42
CA VAL A 76 -0.94 2.77 17.16
C VAL A 76 0.20 2.85 16.16
N TYR A 77 -0.04 3.54 15.05
CA TYR A 77 0.99 3.90 14.08
C TYR A 77 1.37 5.37 14.27
N ASN A 78 2.64 5.62 14.57
CA ASN A 78 3.20 6.96 14.57
C ASN A 78 4.09 7.12 13.33
N PRO A 79 3.67 7.90 12.30
CA PRO A 79 4.44 8.09 11.09
C PRO A 79 5.84 8.64 11.41
N PRO A 80 6.90 8.14 10.76
CA PRO A 80 8.25 8.61 10.99
C PRO A 80 8.40 10.07 10.54
N ARG A 81 8.43 11.00 11.50
CA ARG A 81 8.57 12.44 11.23
C ARG A 81 9.46 13.07 12.29
N ASN A 82 10.58 13.64 11.85
CA ASN A 82 11.56 14.32 12.71
C ASN A 82 11.35 15.85 12.77
N GLY A 83 10.34 16.39 12.08
CA GLY A 83 10.07 17.82 12.04
C GLY A 83 8.95 18.24 11.08
N PRO A 84 8.69 19.55 10.96
CA PRO A 84 7.72 20.10 10.01
C PRO A 84 8.08 19.79 8.55
N THR A 85 7.08 19.59 7.69
CA THR A 85 7.31 19.43 6.25
C THR A 85 7.57 20.80 5.67
N ILE A 86 8.68 20.96 4.95
CA ILE A 86 9.02 22.20 4.24
C ILE A 86 8.43 22.18 2.83
N TRP A 87 8.45 21.02 2.18
CA TRP A 87 7.82 20.78 0.88
C TRP A 87 7.51 19.29 0.73
N GLU A 88 6.50 18.97 -0.09
CA GLU A 88 6.11 17.61 -0.45
C GLU A 88 5.71 17.61 -1.93
N ILE A 89 6.13 16.60 -2.67
CA ILE A 89 5.70 16.41 -4.06
C ILE A 89 4.78 15.21 -4.06
N GLY A 90 3.51 15.49 -4.30
CA GLY A 90 2.48 14.49 -4.38
C GLY A 90 1.87 14.08 -3.03
N ILE A 91 0.97 13.10 -3.06
CA ILE A 91 0.31 12.50 -1.91
C ILE A 91 0.88 11.09 -1.74
N PRO A 92 1.37 10.71 -0.54
CA PRO A 92 1.85 9.35 -0.28
C PRO A 92 0.67 8.36 -0.13
N ASP A 93 -0.13 8.21 -1.19
CA ASP A 93 -1.25 7.28 -1.30
C ASP A 93 -0.94 6.05 -2.16
N ARG A 94 0.29 5.98 -2.70
CA ARG A 94 0.81 4.93 -3.59
C ARG A 94 0.13 4.91 -4.96
N LEU A 95 -0.54 5.99 -5.34
CA LEU A 95 -1.06 6.20 -6.68
C LEU A 95 -0.11 7.11 -7.46
N ALA A 96 -0.03 6.87 -8.76
CA ALA A 96 0.68 7.77 -9.69
C ALA A 96 -0.27 8.81 -10.31
N SER A 97 -1.49 8.98 -9.76
CA SER A 97 -2.60 9.72 -10.38
C SER A 97 -2.32 11.21 -10.55
N GLU A 98 -1.52 11.80 -9.68
CA GLU A 98 -1.17 13.21 -9.72
C GLU A 98 -0.01 13.53 -10.67
N PHE A 99 0.74 12.52 -11.10
CA PHE A 99 1.92 12.65 -11.95
C PHE A 99 1.55 12.61 -13.43
N HIS A 100 2.38 13.28 -14.23
CA HIS A 100 2.19 13.33 -15.67
C HIS A 100 2.80 12.10 -16.35
N VAL A 101 1.96 11.37 -17.11
CA VAL A 101 2.38 10.25 -17.95
C VAL A 101 2.61 10.77 -19.37
N PRO A 102 3.83 10.71 -19.92
CA PRO A 102 4.13 11.23 -21.25
C PRO A 102 3.58 10.32 -22.35
N ASP A 103 3.44 10.87 -23.55
CA ASP A 103 3.12 10.07 -24.72
C ASP A 103 4.24 9.05 -25.00
N PRO A 104 3.93 7.75 -25.16
CA PRO A 104 4.95 6.74 -25.42
C PRO A 104 5.52 6.93 -26.84
N TYR A 105 6.77 6.53 -27.02
CA TYR A 105 7.39 6.51 -28.36
C TYR A 105 6.56 5.64 -29.32
N PRO A 106 6.36 6.06 -30.58
CA PRO A 106 5.55 5.31 -31.55
C PRO A 106 5.99 3.85 -31.71
N SER A 107 7.29 3.57 -31.60
CA SER A 107 7.88 2.23 -31.70
C SER A 107 7.65 1.34 -30.47
N LEU A 108 7.35 1.94 -29.32
CA LEU A 108 7.11 1.25 -28.04
C LEU A 108 5.62 1.29 -27.64
N MET A 109 4.76 1.82 -28.51
CA MET A 109 3.33 1.93 -28.26
C MET A 109 2.68 0.54 -28.23
N ASN A 110 1.94 0.26 -27.15
CA ASN A 110 1.14 -0.94 -27.06
C ASN A 110 -0.04 -0.86 -28.04
N LYS A 111 -0.08 -1.82 -28.99
CA LYS A 111 -1.07 -1.87 -30.08
C LYS A 111 -2.51 -2.09 -29.60
N LEU A 112 -2.72 -2.52 -28.36
CA LEU A 112 -4.05 -2.70 -27.78
C LEU A 112 -4.73 -1.38 -27.37
N TYR A 113 -3.96 -0.28 -27.22
CA TYR A 113 -4.45 1.00 -26.69
C TYR A 113 -4.43 2.13 -27.73
N VAL A 114 -4.45 1.78 -29.02
CA VAL A 114 -4.31 2.74 -30.13
C VAL A 114 -5.52 3.68 -30.23
N GLU A 115 -6.73 3.22 -29.91
CA GLU A 115 -7.98 3.98 -30.06
C GLU A 115 -8.49 4.62 -28.75
N GLN A 116 -8.02 4.18 -27.58
CA GLN A 116 -8.48 4.66 -26.28
C GLN A 116 -7.45 5.59 -25.64
N ARG A 117 -7.40 6.85 -26.08
CA ARG A 117 -6.55 7.90 -25.47
C ARG A 117 -7.38 8.91 -24.68
N LYS A 118 -8.33 8.44 -23.86
CA LYS A 118 -8.99 9.28 -22.82
C LYS A 118 -8.19 9.35 -21.51
N ASP A 119 -7.15 8.54 -21.38
CA ASP A 119 -6.37 8.37 -20.15
C ASP A 119 -5.16 9.32 -20.09
N LYS A 120 -5.10 10.31 -21.00
CA LYS A 120 -3.98 11.27 -21.18
C LYS A 120 -3.65 12.09 -19.93
N LEU A 121 -4.55 12.06 -18.96
CA LEU A 121 -4.31 12.45 -17.59
C LEU A 121 -5.03 11.35 -16.80
N VAL A 122 -4.42 10.76 -15.78
CA VAL A 122 -5.30 10.30 -14.69
C VAL A 122 -6.04 11.58 -14.31
N GLN A 123 -7.37 11.57 -14.41
CA GLN A 123 -8.26 12.71 -14.70
C GLN A 123 -8.06 14.02 -13.88
N ASN A 124 -7.12 14.04 -12.93
CA ASN A 124 -6.74 15.07 -11.98
C ASN A 124 -5.22 15.35 -11.86
N SER A 125 -4.34 15.02 -12.83
CA SER A 125 -2.89 15.26 -12.68
C SER A 125 -2.54 16.76 -12.53
N VAL A 126 -2.06 17.16 -11.35
CA VAL A 126 -1.64 18.54 -11.04
C VAL A 126 -0.12 18.71 -11.21
N ILE A 127 0.66 17.63 -11.11
CA ILE A 127 2.12 17.66 -11.12
C ILE A 127 2.63 17.38 -12.54
N LYS A 128 2.91 18.45 -13.29
CA LYS A 128 3.25 18.37 -14.72
C LYS A 128 4.74 18.23 -15.04
N SER A 129 5.60 18.56 -14.10
CA SER A 129 7.06 18.58 -14.29
C SER A 129 7.79 17.36 -13.73
N TYR A 130 7.06 16.45 -13.08
CA TYR A 130 7.59 15.21 -12.52
C TYR A 130 6.88 14.01 -13.16
N TYR A 131 7.69 13.03 -13.55
CA TYR A 131 7.27 11.83 -14.26
C TYR A 131 7.46 10.61 -13.35
N PHE A 132 6.68 9.56 -13.60
CA PHE A 132 6.89 8.24 -13.01
C PHE A 132 7.81 7.39 -13.89
#